data_AF-A0A5N6K2Z1-F1
#
_entry.id   AF-A0A5N6K2Z1-F1
#
_cell.length_a   1.000
_cell.length_b   1.000
_cell.length_c   1.000
_cell.angle_alpha   90.00
_cell.angle_beta   90.00
_cell.angle_gamma   90.00
#
_symmetry.space_group_name_H-M   'P 1'
#
loop_
_entity.id
_entity.type
_entity.pdbx_description
1 polymer ?
#
loop_
_entity_poly.entity_id
_entity_poly.type
_entity_poly.pdbx_seq_one_letter_code
_entity_poly.pdbx_strand_id
1 'polypeptide(L)'
;MHRKNQTEERNKRCNKVKREDKGIVVPKDAPDDSEAAKIAEKAAKIDRASIARDASQDELRKNARAGQRQLTFARQGLSLEKLGEYRICPALNPTGEIQQIQTPCQVGCATKMLTKSAAYDPQIIMKTSSTFLALTVSTLEVMKYKQKGFQMPIIKVWRPNQLGLAEILITMLAGSLEWDGGLNRIKPGAKELDQSSNPAIVPDKRNLLEAKRQIFLEHEWDMEIIEHRIKFYVKIRTLDKLSDKQKEIHLEVERRIAHIDSDLERLTILQSDIQNNTGKLDFLLSSYEQFRVILAMEEEHGKEKRWSCGGGGRGGEEEEEDEEEEEDEVIKYISQ
;
A
#
# COMPACT_ATOMS: atom_id res chain seq x y z
N MET A 1 11.22 15.77 14.36
CA MET A 1 10.10 15.19 15.15
C MET A 1 9.20 14.24 14.33
N HIS A 2 8.89 14.51 13.07
CA HIS A 2 7.99 13.68 12.23
C HIS A 2 8.37 12.18 12.07
N ARG A 3 9.66 11.82 12.05
CA ARG A 3 10.10 10.40 11.95
C ARG A 3 9.82 9.56 13.21
N LYS A 4 9.79 10.17 14.40
CA LYS A 4 9.49 9.45 15.65
C LYS A 4 8.02 9.03 15.70
N ASN A 5 7.12 9.93 15.31
CA ASN A 5 5.67 9.68 15.33
C ASN A 5 5.23 8.60 14.33
N GLN A 6 5.83 8.57 13.12
CA GLN A 6 5.53 7.52 12.13
C GLN A 6 6.00 6.11 12.59
N THR A 7 7.09 6.04 13.37
CA THR A 7 7.61 4.77 13.90
C THR A 7 6.72 4.25 15.04
N GLU A 8 6.22 5.15 15.89
CA GLU A 8 5.26 4.80 16.95
C GLU A 8 3.89 4.38 16.41
N GLU A 9 3.37 5.03 15.36
CA GLU A 9 2.11 4.63 14.73
C GLU A 9 2.21 3.30 13.98
N ARG A 10 3.33 3.00 13.31
CA ARG A 10 3.59 1.69 12.70
C ARG A 10 3.66 0.57 13.74
N ASN A 11 4.34 0.82 14.87
CA ASN A 11 4.40 -0.12 16.00
C ASN A 11 3.02 -0.33 16.64
N LYS A 12 2.18 0.71 16.74
CA LYS A 12 0.79 0.61 17.23
C LYS A 12 -0.13 -0.17 16.28
N ARG A 13 0.03 -0.02 14.95
CA ARG A 13 -0.74 -0.79 13.95
C ARG A 13 -0.39 -2.28 13.94
N CYS A 14 0.89 -2.64 14.07
CA CYS A 14 1.32 -4.05 14.10
C CYS A 14 0.88 -4.80 15.37
N ASN A 15 0.65 -4.09 16.48
CA ASN A 15 0.23 -4.69 17.77
C ASN A 15 -1.28 -4.96 17.87
N LYS A 16 -2.09 -4.63 16.85
CA LYS A 16 -3.56 -4.69 16.92
C LYS A 16 -4.19 -5.97 16.36
N VAL A 17 -3.42 -7.04 16.18
CA VAL A 17 -3.98 -8.39 15.97
C VAL A 17 -4.23 -8.98 17.36
N LYS A 18 -5.50 -8.96 17.81
CA LYS A 18 -5.92 -9.67 19.03
C LYS A 18 -5.66 -11.17 18.82
N ARG A 19 -4.63 -11.71 19.48
CA ARG A 19 -4.33 -13.15 19.48
C ARG A 19 -5.13 -13.82 20.59
N GLU A 20 -6.13 -14.59 20.20
CA GLU A 20 -6.95 -15.38 21.13
C GLU A 20 -6.28 -16.72 21.51
N ASP A 21 -5.24 -17.15 20.79
CA ASP A 21 -4.49 -18.35 21.11
C ASP A 21 -3.42 -18.10 22.17
N LYS A 22 -3.76 -18.39 23.42
CA LYS A 22 -2.76 -18.52 24.49
C LYS A 22 -1.98 -19.80 24.26
N GLY A 23 -0.65 -19.68 24.13
CA GLY A 23 0.23 -20.84 24.04
C GLY A 23 0.22 -21.65 25.34
N ILE A 24 0.91 -22.79 25.33
CA ILE A 24 1.06 -23.65 26.52
C ILE A 24 1.60 -22.83 27.69
N VAL A 25 0.83 -22.75 28.78
CA VAL A 25 1.23 -22.09 30.02
C VAL A 25 2.07 -23.06 30.85
N VAL A 26 3.29 -22.64 31.19
CA VAL A 26 4.17 -23.41 32.06
C VAL A 26 3.82 -23.05 33.52
N PRO A 27 3.48 -24.03 34.38
CA PRO A 27 3.28 -23.78 35.80
C PRO A 27 4.50 -23.10 36.44
N LYS A 28 4.27 -22.19 37.39
CA LYS A 28 5.37 -21.44 38.04
C LYS A 28 6.37 -22.33 38.75
N ASP A 29 5.91 -23.48 39.22
CA ASP A 29 6.69 -24.44 40.00
C ASP A 29 7.24 -25.58 39.13
N ALA A 30 7.06 -25.49 37.80
CA ALA A 30 7.57 -26.49 36.89
C ALA A 30 9.11 -26.47 36.88
N PRO A 31 9.76 -27.64 37.00
CA PRO A 31 11.21 -27.76 36.85
C PRO A 31 11.70 -27.17 35.52
N ASP A 32 12.88 -26.56 35.51
CA ASP A 32 13.47 -25.94 34.33
C ASP A 32 13.77 -26.95 33.20
N ASP A 33 13.92 -28.23 33.54
CA ASP A 33 14.15 -29.36 32.65
C ASP A 33 12.86 -30.03 32.13
N SER A 34 11.69 -29.59 32.62
CA SER A 34 10.39 -30.05 32.12
C SER A 34 10.20 -29.77 30.64
N GLU A 35 9.44 -30.62 29.94
CA GLU A 35 9.21 -30.46 28.50
C GLU A 35 8.49 -29.13 28.20
N ALA A 36 7.57 -28.72 29.06
CA ALA A 36 6.89 -27.43 28.96
C ALA A 36 7.87 -26.24 29.10
N ALA A 37 8.83 -26.31 30.03
CA ALA A 37 9.87 -25.30 30.18
C ALA A 37 10.80 -25.25 28.95
N LYS A 38 11.17 -26.40 28.37
CA LYS A 38 11.94 -26.48 27.12
C LYS A 38 11.19 -25.91 25.91
N ILE A 39 9.87 -26.12 25.83
CA ILE A 39 9.02 -25.55 24.79
C ILE A 39 8.96 -24.02 24.95
N ALA A 40 8.73 -23.51 26.15
CA ALA A 40 8.72 -22.07 26.43
C ALA A 40 10.08 -21.43 26.13
N GLU A 41 11.18 -22.12 26.42
CA GLU A 41 12.54 -21.67 26.08
C GLU A 41 12.75 -21.55 24.57
N LYS A 42 12.30 -22.56 23.80
CA LYS A 42 12.33 -22.51 22.33
C LYS A 42 11.45 -21.38 21.81
N ALA A 43 10.26 -21.18 22.37
CA ALA A 43 9.36 -20.10 21.99
C ALA A 43 9.98 -18.72 22.24
N ALA A 44 10.60 -18.51 23.41
CA ALA A 44 11.31 -17.26 23.72
C ALA A 44 12.48 -17.00 22.76
N LYS A 45 13.23 -18.04 22.36
CA LYS A 45 14.29 -17.92 21.33
C LYS A 45 13.72 -17.52 19.97
N ILE A 46 12.56 -18.06 19.57
CA ILE A 46 11.86 -17.69 18.33
C ILE A 46 11.34 -16.24 18.40
N ASP A 47 10.81 -15.82 19.55
CA ASP A 47 10.30 -14.47 19.74
C ASP A 47 11.46 -13.46 19.73
N ARG A 48 12.57 -13.75 20.42
CA ARG A 48 13.81 -12.96 20.26
C ARG A 48 14.32 -12.99 18.84
N ALA A 49 14.04 -14.07 18.10
CA ALA A 49 14.41 -14.16 16.71
C ALA A 49 13.60 -13.21 15.81
N SER A 50 12.38 -12.86 16.19
CA SER A 50 11.45 -12.08 15.37
C SER A 50 11.35 -10.59 15.75
N ILE A 51 11.64 -10.21 16.99
CA ILE A 51 11.29 -8.87 17.52
C ILE A 51 12.43 -7.85 17.39
N ALA A 52 13.61 -8.11 17.96
CA ALA A 52 14.86 -7.36 17.81
C ALA A 52 15.94 -7.99 18.70
N ARG A 53 17.23 -7.64 18.50
CA ARG A 53 18.34 -8.10 19.36
C ARG A 53 18.27 -7.57 20.80
N ASP A 54 17.63 -6.41 20.98
CA ASP A 54 17.67 -5.61 22.21
C ASP A 54 16.61 -6.04 23.22
N ALA A 55 15.68 -6.93 22.82
CA ALA A 55 14.70 -7.51 23.72
C ALA A 55 15.40 -8.42 24.75
N SER A 56 15.05 -8.24 26.02
CA SER A 56 15.57 -9.05 27.12
C SER A 56 15.12 -10.50 26.95
N GLN A 57 16.08 -11.43 26.92
CA GLN A 57 15.80 -12.88 26.85
C GLN A 57 14.93 -13.32 28.04
N ASP A 58 15.13 -12.74 29.22
CA ASP A 58 14.44 -13.14 30.43
C ASP A 58 13.00 -12.65 30.44
N GLU A 59 12.74 -11.46 29.90
CA GLU A 59 11.39 -10.96 29.70
C GLU A 59 10.62 -11.82 28.69
N LEU A 60 11.27 -12.19 27.58
CA LEU A 60 10.69 -13.08 26.57
C LEU A 60 10.43 -14.48 27.12
N ARG A 61 11.32 -15.02 27.96
CA ARG A 61 11.11 -16.29 28.68
C ARG A 61 9.90 -16.22 29.61
N LYS A 62 9.80 -15.15 30.40
CA LYS A 62 8.69 -14.95 31.33
C LYS A 62 7.35 -14.91 30.59
N ASN A 63 7.31 -14.19 29.47
CA ASN A 63 6.13 -14.07 28.63
C ASN A 63 5.79 -15.42 27.97
N ALA A 64 6.78 -16.12 27.41
CA ALA A 64 6.58 -17.44 26.81
C ALA A 64 6.07 -18.47 27.82
N ARG A 65 6.59 -18.48 29.06
CA ARG A 65 6.08 -19.34 30.15
C ARG A 65 4.65 -18.99 30.54
N ALA A 66 4.26 -17.71 30.46
CA ALA A 66 2.88 -17.27 30.67
C ALA A 66 1.95 -17.57 29.48
N GLY A 67 2.42 -18.31 28.46
CA GLY A 67 1.67 -18.58 27.23
C GLY A 67 1.52 -17.34 26.32
N GLN A 68 2.19 -16.23 26.64
CA GLN A 68 2.15 -14.99 25.87
C GLN A 68 3.23 -15.02 24.79
N ARG A 69 2.81 -14.87 23.53
CA ARG A 69 3.70 -14.81 22.37
C ARG A 69 3.77 -13.39 21.87
N GLN A 70 4.96 -12.80 21.93
CA GLN A 70 5.15 -11.44 21.46
C GLN A 70 5.34 -11.35 19.95
N LEU A 71 5.61 -12.47 19.25
CA LEU A 71 5.90 -12.57 17.80
C LEU A 71 5.54 -11.29 17.04
N THR A 72 6.47 -10.34 16.96
CA THR A 72 6.22 -9.14 16.16
C THR A 72 6.64 -9.48 14.76
N PHE A 73 5.64 -9.67 13.91
CA PHE A 73 5.87 -9.79 12.48
C PHE A 73 6.29 -8.46 11.86
N ALA A 74 6.50 -7.36 12.60
CA ALA A 74 6.83 -6.07 11.99
C ALA A 74 8.05 -6.15 11.05
N ARG A 75 9.11 -6.89 11.43
CA ARG A 75 10.28 -7.11 10.56
C ARG A 75 10.04 -8.19 9.50
N GLN A 76 9.26 -9.23 9.82
CA GLN A 76 8.92 -10.30 8.87
C GLN A 76 7.94 -9.82 7.79
N GLY A 77 7.00 -8.95 8.14
CA GLY A 77 6.05 -8.28 7.27
C GLY A 77 6.75 -7.27 6.36
N LEU A 78 7.74 -6.53 6.88
CA LEU A 78 8.59 -5.69 6.04
C LEU A 78 9.47 -6.55 5.11
N SER A 79 10.01 -7.66 5.60
CA SER A 79 10.76 -8.62 4.78
C SER A 79 9.86 -9.24 3.70
N LEU A 80 8.61 -9.60 4.01
CA LEU A 80 7.60 -10.09 3.07
C LEU A 80 7.18 -9.03 2.05
N GLU A 81 6.98 -7.78 2.49
CA GLU A 81 6.72 -6.62 1.64
C GLU A 81 7.89 -6.43 0.66
N LYS A 82 9.13 -6.44 1.15
CA LYS A 82 10.34 -6.38 0.31
C LYS A 82 10.50 -7.57 -0.63
N LEU A 83 10.12 -8.78 -0.19
CA LEU A 83 10.09 -9.96 -1.05
C LEU A 83 9.09 -9.79 -2.20
N GLY A 84 7.93 -9.18 -1.94
CA GLY A 84 6.95 -8.83 -2.97
C GLY A 84 7.45 -7.74 -3.93
N GLU A 85 8.04 -6.66 -3.39
CA GLU A 85 8.53 -5.51 -4.16
C GLU A 85 9.70 -5.86 -5.11
N TYR A 86 10.66 -6.67 -4.66
CA TYR A 86 11.92 -6.86 -5.41
C TYR A 86 11.96 -8.09 -6.31
N ARG A 87 11.02 -9.04 -6.18
CA ARG A 87 11.14 -10.36 -6.83
C ARG A 87 10.03 -10.71 -7.82
N ILE A 88 8.96 -9.94 -7.85
CA ILE A 88 7.91 -10.03 -8.87
C ILE A 88 8.15 -8.88 -9.84
N CYS A 89 8.88 -9.11 -10.93
CA CYS A 89 8.83 -8.19 -12.07
C CYS A 89 7.82 -8.74 -13.07
N PRO A 90 6.61 -8.14 -13.17
CA PRO A 90 5.58 -8.62 -14.08
C PRO A 90 6.05 -8.65 -15.54
N ALA A 91 6.95 -7.73 -15.92
CA ALA A 91 7.52 -7.66 -17.26
C ALA A 91 8.40 -8.86 -17.62
N LEU A 92 8.98 -9.54 -16.63
CA LEU A 92 9.85 -10.71 -16.83
C LEU A 92 9.14 -12.04 -16.53
N ASN A 93 7.90 -11.99 -16.01
CA ASN A 93 7.02 -13.15 -15.86
C ASN A 93 5.60 -12.79 -16.32
N PRO A 94 5.38 -12.54 -17.63
CA PRO A 94 4.07 -12.16 -18.16
C PRO A 94 3.02 -13.27 -18.05
N THR A 95 3.44 -14.53 -17.90
CA THR A 95 2.55 -15.70 -17.77
C THR A 95 2.13 -15.97 -16.33
N GLY A 96 2.81 -15.40 -15.34
CA GLY A 96 2.60 -15.71 -13.91
C GLY A 96 3.16 -17.08 -13.49
N GLU A 97 3.58 -17.93 -14.42
CA GLU A 97 4.04 -19.30 -14.17
C GLU A 97 5.53 -19.37 -13.80
N ILE A 98 6.35 -18.40 -14.24
CA ILE A 98 7.78 -18.38 -13.98
C ILE A 98 8.07 -17.54 -12.73
N GLN A 99 7.84 -18.15 -11.56
CA GLN A 99 8.22 -17.54 -10.29
C GLN A 99 9.75 -17.58 -10.11
N GLN A 100 10.49 -16.59 -10.64
CA GLN A 100 11.59 -15.87 -9.96
C GLN A 100 12.62 -15.28 -10.93
N ILE A 101 12.99 -14.01 -10.68
CA ILE A 101 14.27 -13.44 -11.11
C ILE A 101 15.38 -13.75 -10.09
N GLN A 102 15.05 -13.80 -8.79
CA GLN A 102 15.92 -14.30 -7.73
C GLN A 102 15.09 -14.86 -6.56
N THR A 103 15.56 -15.96 -5.95
CA THR A 103 15.06 -16.52 -4.68
C THR A 103 15.68 -15.79 -3.48
N PRO A 104 14.96 -15.55 -2.37
CA PRO A 104 15.61 -15.13 -1.12
C PRO A 104 16.80 -16.02 -0.84
N CYS A 105 17.98 -15.40 -0.74
CA CYS A 105 19.23 -16.12 -0.58
C CYS A 105 19.79 -15.86 0.82
N GLN A 106 20.51 -16.86 1.33
CA GLN A 106 21.42 -16.68 2.45
C GLN A 106 22.84 -16.70 1.91
N VAL A 107 23.57 -15.64 2.20
CA VAL A 107 25.02 -15.56 1.99
C VAL A 107 25.71 -16.03 3.26
N GLY A 108 26.81 -16.76 3.12
CA GLY A 108 27.65 -17.14 4.24
C GLY A 108 29.04 -17.46 3.74
N CYS A 109 29.98 -17.55 4.68
CA CYS A 109 31.33 -18.00 4.39
C CYS A 109 31.60 -19.43 4.91
N ALA A 110 32.47 -20.16 4.20
CA ALA A 110 32.92 -21.48 4.60
C ALA A 110 34.36 -21.75 4.13
N THR A 111 35.18 -22.31 5.02
CA THR A 111 36.48 -22.90 4.66
C THR A 111 36.31 -24.29 4.05
N LYS A 112 35.27 -25.02 4.45
CA LYS A 112 34.89 -26.34 3.92
C LYS A 112 33.44 -26.30 3.47
N MET A 113 33.23 -26.13 2.16
CA MET A 113 31.87 -26.02 1.58
C MET A 113 31.02 -27.23 1.92
N LEU A 114 31.48 -28.47 1.67
CA LEU A 114 30.70 -29.69 1.90
C LEU A 114 30.13 -29.82 3.31
N THR A 115 30.96 -29.55 4.33
CA THR A 115 30.52 -29.60 5.74
C THR A 115 29.49 -28.51 6.02
N LYS A 116 29.72 -27.30 5.49
CA LYS A 116 28.76 -26.21 5.62
C LYS A 116 27.47 -26.55 4.88
N SER A 117 27.56 -27.23 3.74
CA SER A 117 26.42 -27.55 2.90
C SER A 117 25.39 -28.41 3.59
N ALA A 118 25.84 -29.48 4.23
CA ALA A 118 24.97 -30.36 5.01
C ALA A 118 24.24 -29.61 6.15
N ALA A 119 24.84 -28.53 6.68
CA ALA A 119 24.28 -27.76 7.78
C ALA A 119 23.10 -26.84 7.39
N TYR A 120 22.90 -26.60 6.10
CA TYR A 120 21.80 -25.81 5.52
C TYR A 120 20.83 -26.67 4.70
N ASP A 121 21.01 -28.00 4.70
CA ASP A 121 20.10 -28.89 4.01
C ASP A 121 18.76 -29.00 4.77
N PRO A 122 17.63 -28.63 4.13
CA PRO A 122 16.30 -28.82 4.70
C PRO A 122 16.02 -30.27 5.11
N GLN A 123 16.61 -31.25 4.42
CA GLN A 123 16.32 -32.68 4.60
C GLN A 123 17.05 -33.32 5.79
N ILE A 124 18.14 -32.71 6.27
CA ILE A 124 19.00 -33.33 7.30
C ILE A 124 18.72 -32.81 8.72
N ILE A 125 18.20 -31.59 8.85
CA ILE A 125 18.09 -30.74 10.07
C ILE A 125 19.14 -29.63 10.04
N MET A 126 18.64 -28.40 9.91
CA MET A 126 19.39 -27.14 9.81
C MET A 126 20.01 -26.69 11.14
N LYS A 127 20.67 -27.59 11.89
CA LYS A 127 21.08 -27.39 13.30
C LYS A 127 21.96 -26.16 13.53
N THR A 128 22.77 -25.77 12.54
CA THR A 128 23.71 -24.63 12.64
C THR A 128 23.28 -23.40 11.84
N SER A 129 22.11 -23.47 11.21
CA SER A 129 21.55 -22.36 10.46
C SER A 129 21.01 -21.28 11.39
N SER A 130 20.73 -20.10 10.84
CA SER A 130 20.06 -19.06 11.62
C SER A 130 18.66 -19.54 12.01
N THR A 131 18.20 -19.22 13.22
CA THR A 131 16.83 -19.54 13.68
C THR A 131 15.77 -18.99 12.72
N PHE A 132 16.06 -17.85 12.07
CA PHE A 132 15.18 -17.26 11.08
C PHE A 132 15.05 -18.15 9.85
N LEU A 133 16.17 -18.55 9.22
CA LEU A 133 16.12 -19.44 8.06
C LEU A 133 15.45 -20.77 8.40
N ALA A 134 15.82 -21.38 9.53
CA ALA A 134 15.25 -22.64 9.96
C ALA A 134 13.72 -22.53 10.12
N LEU A 135 13.24 -21.44 10.75
CA LEU A 135 11.81 -21.17 10.88
C LEU A 135 11.14 -21.00 9.51
N THR A 136 11.73 -20.21 8.60
CA THR A 136 11.19 -19.99 7.25
C THR A 136 11.04 -21.31 6.48
N VAL A 137 12.07 -22.16 6.49
CA VAL A 137 12.04 -23.47 5.82
C VAL A 137 10.97 -24.38 6.45
N SER A 138 10.93 -24.45 7.79
CA SER A 138 9.91 -25.25 8.49
C SER A 138 8.47 -24.76 8.23
N THR A 139 8.25 -23.45 8.12
CA THR A 139 6.93 -22.91 7.76
C THR A 139 6.53 -23.34 6.35
N LEU A 140 7.44 -23.24 5.39
CA LEU A 140 7.19 -23.69 4.02
C LEU A 140 6.91 -25.20 3.95
N GLU A 141 7.59 -26.01 4.76
CA GLU A 141 7.36 -27.45 4.86
C GLU A 141 5.97 -27.78 5.45
N VAL A 142 5.54 -27.06 6.51
CA VAL A 142 4.18 -27.18 7.07
C VAL A 142 3.13 -26.84 6.01
N MET A 143 3.40 -25.84 5.17
CA MET A 143 2.57 -25.48 4.01
C MET A 143 2.67 -26.47 2.83
N LYS A 144 3.38 -27.59 2.99
CA LYS A 144 3.56 -28.65 1.98
C LYS A 144 4.35 -28.22 0.74
N TYR A 145 5.09 -27.12 0.81
CA TYR A 145 6.11 -26.82 -0.19
C TYR A 145 7.34 -27.67 0.06
N LYS A 146 7.94 -28.22 -1.00
CA LYS A 146 9.22 -28.94 -0.93
C LYS A 146 10.35 -27.97 -1.23
N GLN A 147 11.27 -27.79 -0.29
CA GLN A 147 12.44 -26.93 -0.50
C GLN A 147 13.58 -27.76 -1.07
N LYS A 148 14.23 -27.24 -2.11
CA LYS A 148 15.49 -27.78 -2.62
C LYS A 148 16.60 -26.78 -2.29
N GLY A 149 17.54 -27.19 -1.45
CA GLY A 149 18.70 -26.38 -1.14
C GLY A 149 19.66 -26.33 -2.34
N PHE A 150 19.94 -25.13 -2.84
CA PHE A 150 21.00 -24.91 -3.83
C PHE A 150 22.13 -24.12 -3.18
N GLN A 151 23.35 -24.53 -3.45
CA GLN A 151 24.53 -23.88 -2.90
C GLN A 151 25.53 -23.64 -4.00
N MET A 152 25.97 -22.39 -4.11
CA MET A 152 26.83 -21.93 -5.18
C MET A 152 28.02 -21.19 -4.60
N PRO A 153 29.26 -21.61 -4.86
CA PRO A 153 30.43 -20.81 -4.52
C PRO A 153 30.46 -19.56 -5.40
N ILE A 154 30.44 -18.38 -4.79
CA ILE A 154 30.41 -17.09 -5.51
C ILE A 154 31.82 -16.50 -5.65
N ILE A 155 32.58 -16.48 -4.56
CA ILE A 155 33.95 -15.96 -4.52
C ILE A 155 34.83 -16.93 -3.73
N LYS A 156 35.97 -17.28 -4.31
CA LYS A 156 37.05 -17.98 -3.61
C LYS A 156 37.99 -16.96 -3.00
N VAL A 157 38.26 -17.12 -1.72
CA VAL A 157 39.16 -16.24 -0.95
C VAL A 157 40.46 -16.98 -0.67
N TRP A 158 41.59 -16.30 -0.88
CA TRP A 158 42.92 -16.90 -0.74
C TRP A 158 43.55 -16.69 0.64
N ARG A 159 43.21 -15.59 1.33
CA ARG A 159 43.71 -15.28 2.69
C ARG A 159 42.58 -15.38 3.72
N PRO A 160 42.79 -16.02 4.89
CA PRO A 160 41.72 -16.17 5.89
C PRO A 160 41.09 -14.85 6.33
N ASN A 161 41.88 -13.79 6.50
CA ASN A 161 41.40 -12.47 6.92
C ASN A 161 40.48 -11.76 5.91
N GLN A 162 40.46 -12.20 4.65
CA GLN A 162 39.58 -11.66 3.62
C GLN A 162 38.18 -12.31 3.63
N LEU A 163 38.01 -13.43 4.35
CA LEU A 163 36.79 -14.23 4.28
C LEU A 163 35.57 -13.46 4.82
N GLY A 164 35.73 -12.80 5.97
CA GLY A 164 34.68 -11.93 6.52
C GLY A 164 34.35 -10.71 5.66
N LEU A 165 35.35 -10.15 4.96
CA LEU A 165 35.16 -9.02 4.03
C LEU A 165 34.38 -9.44 2.78
N ALA A 166 34.72 -10.59 2.21
CA ALA A 166 33.99 -11.18 1.09
C ALA A 166 32.54 -11.52 1.47
N GLU A 167 32.30 -12.03 2.68
CA GLU A 167 30.94 -12.28 3.17
C GLU A 167 30.13 -10.98 3.24
N ILE A 168 30.72 -9.89 3.74
CA ILE A 168 30.07 -8.57 3.80
C ILE A 168 29.72 -8.08 2.39
N LEU A 169 30.70 -8.08 1.48
CA LEU A 169 30.51 -7.58 0.11
C LEU A 169 29.38 -8.33 -0.61
N ILE A 170 29.45 -9.67 -0.63
CA ILE A 170 28.43 -10.49 -1.31
C ILE A 170 27.06 -10.36 -0.65
N THR A 171 26.99 -10.27 0.68
CA THR A 171 25.72 -10.04 1.40
C THR A 171 25.06 -8.74 0.96
N MET A 172 25.84 -7.66 0.84
CA MET A 172 25.33 -6.35 0.42
C MET A 172 24.94 -6.34 -1.07
N LEU A 173 25.77 -6.91 -1.95
CA LEU A 173 25.49 -6.97 -3.38
C LEU A 173 24.25 -7.80 -3.70
N ALA A 174 24.07 -8.92 -3.00
CA ALA A 174 22.93 -9.81 -3.16
C ALA A 174 21.66 -9.31 -2.45
N GLY A 175 21.72 -8.22 -1.67
CA GLY A 175 20.60 -7.77 -0.85
C GLY A 175 20.11 -8.86 0.10
N SER A 176 21.04 -9.70 0.61
CA SER A 176 20.65 -10.93 1.30
C SER A 176 20.24 -10.70 2.75
N LEU A 177 20.24 -9.46 3.24
CA LEU A 177 19.85 -9.10 4.60
C LEU A 177 18.32 -9.19 4.77
N GLU A 178 17.88 -9.56 5.98
CA GLU A 178 16.44 -9.71 6.29
C GLU A 178 15.63 -8.45 5.96
N TRP A 179 16.18 -7.26 6.27
CA TRP A 179 15.53 -5.98 5.99
C TRP A 179 15.54 -5.57 4.51
N ASP A 180 16.37 -6.23 3.69
CA ASP A 180 16.44 -6.05 2.23
C ASP A 180 15.69 -7.16 1.47
N GLY A 181 14.96 -8.03 2.17
CA GLY A 181 14.21 -9.15 1.56
C GLY A 181 15.06 -10.40 1.28
N GLY A 182 16.12 -10.62 2.06
CA GLY A 182 16.94 -11.84 2.06
C GLY A 182 16.84 -12.66 3.36
N LEU A 183 17.74 -13.63 3.54
CA LEU A 183 17.70 -14.61 4.64
C LEU A 183 18.80 -14.41 5.70
N ASN A 184 19.72 -13.46 5.49
CA ASN A 184 20.76 -13.07 6.45
C ASN A 184 20.19 -12.18 7.56
N ARG A 185 19.97 -12.79 8.72
CA ARG A 185 19.61 -12.06 9.94
C ARG A 185 20.81 -11.48 10.70
N ILE A 186 21.94 -12.18 10.66
CA ILE A 186 23.16 -11.78 11.38
C ILE A 186 24.01 -10.92 10.45
N LYS A 187 24.55 -9.83 10.99
CA LYS A 187 25.50 -8.97 10.27
C LYS A 187 26.67 -9.84 9.75
N PRO A 188 26.96 -9.79 8.44
CA PRO A 188 28.07 -10.54 7.87
C PRO A 188 29.42 -10.11 8.47
N GLY A 189 30.40 -11.01 8.49
CA GLY A 189 31.75 -10.79 8.98
C GLY A 189 31.92 -10.81 10.50
N ALA A 190 30.88 -11.14 11.27
CA ALA A 190 30.89 -11.00 12.74
C ALA A 190 31.79 -11.99 13.50
N LYS A 191 32.28 -13.08 12.89
CA LYS A 191 33.03 -14.12 13.61
C LYS A 191 34.55 -13.96 13.59
N GLU A 192 35.13 -13.49 12.48
CA GLU A 192 36.60 -13.44 12.34
C GLU A 192 37.18 -12.06 12.64
N LEU A 193 36.39 -10.99 12.47
CA LEU A 193 36.86 -9.62 12.66
C LEU A 193 36.92 -9.19 14.13
N ASP A 194 36.15 -9.83 15.02
CA ASP A 194 36.08 -9.52 16.46
C ASP A 194 36.97 -10.43 17.34
N GLN A 195 37.48 -11.55 16.81
CA GLN A 195 38.11 -12.60 17.63
C GLN A 195 39.64 -12.68 17.56
N SER A 196 40.31 -11.89 16.71
CA SER A 196 41.76 -11.87 16.71
C SER A 196 42.28 -10.92 17.79
N SER A 197 42.81 -11.47 18.88
CA SER A 197 43.55 -10.76 19.92
C SER A 197 44.96 -10.33 19.48
N ASN A 198 45.34 -10.58 18.23
CA ASN A 198 46.61 -10.17 17.67
C ASN A 198 46.48 -8.80 16.96
N PRO A 199 47.03 -7.70 17.53
CA PRO A 199 46.97 -6.35 16.97
C PRO A 199 47.76 -6.18 15.66
N ALA A 200 48.60 -7.14 15.28
CA ALA A 200 49.28 -7.15 13.98
C ALA A 200 48.40 -7.73 12.84
N ILE A 201 47.32 -8.45 13.17
CA ILE A 201 46.41 -9.11 12.21
C ILE A 201 45.05 -8.40 12.14
N VAL A 202 44.61 -7.81 13.25
CA VAL A 202 43.46 -6.89 13.25
C VAL A 202 44.01 -5.50 13.01
N PRO A 203 43.84 -4.93 11.80
CA PRO A 203 44.10 -3.52 11.66
C PRO A 203 43.10 -2.84 12.61
N ASP A 204 43.60 -1.95 13.47
CA ASP A 204 42.89 -1.15 14.49
C ASP A 204 41.37 -1.12 14.28
N LYS A 205 40.52 -1.26 15.31
CA LYS A 205 39.05 -1.22 15.14
C LYS A 205 38.57 -0.01 14.31
N ARG A 206 39.36 1.08 14.28
CA ARG A 206 39.26 2.20 13.33
C ARG A 206 39.57 1.82 11.87
N ASN A 207 40.71 1.22 11.59
CA ASN A 207 41.06 0.62 10.30
C ASN A 207 40.08 -0.45 9.81
N LEU A 208 39.32 -1.13 10.68
CA LEU A 208 38.30 -2.06 10.20
C LEU A 208 37.08 -1.33 9.62
N LEU A 209 36.70 -0.22 10.23
CA LEU A 209 35.70 0.69 9.69
C LEU A 209 36.22 1.35 8.40
N GLU A 210 37.52 1.59 8.34
CA GLU A 210 38.25 2.17 7.20
C GLU A 210 38.42 1.17 6.06
N ALA A 211 38.74 -0.10 6.32
CA ALA A 211 38.77 -1.18 5.33
C ALA A 211 37.37 -1.50 4.81
N LYS A 212 36.35 -1.43 5.69
CA LYS A 212 34.94 -1.43 5.31
C LYS A 212 34.52 -0.18 4.53
N ARG A 213 35.33 0.89 4.52
CA ARG A 213 35.15 2.06 3.66
C ARG A 213 35.96 1.90 2.35
N GLN A 214 37.18 1.35 2.40
CA GLN A 214 38.06 1.13 1.24
C GLN A 214 37.44 0.18 0.21
N ILE A 215 36.79 -0.91 0.65
CA ILE A 215 36.07 -1.84 -0.25
C ILE A 215 34.98 -1.11 -1.05
N PHE A 216 34.46 0.03 -0.59
CA PHE A 216 33.42 0.79 -1.28
C PHE A 216 33.93 2.09 -1.90
N LEU A 217 35.20 2.48 -1.74
CA LEU A 217 35.68 3.83 -2.07
C LEU A 217 36.98 3.90 -2.88
N GLU A 218 37.77 2.82 -3.01
CA GLU A 218 39.10 2.91 -3.65
C GLU A 218 39.12 2.59 -5.15
N HIS A 219 38.07 2.01 -5.72
CA HIS A 219 38.00 1.72 -7.15
C HIS A 219 36.97 2.59 -7.87
N GLU A 220 37.40 3.27 -8.94
CA GLU A 220 36.53 4.15 -9.76
C GLU A 220 35.25 3.43 -10.23
N TRP A 221 35.37 2.18 -10.65
CA TRP A 221 34.23 1.38 -11.12
C TRP A 221 33.20 1.07 -10.00
N ASP A 222 33.63 0.96 -8.74
CA ASP A 222 32.72 0.73 -7.60
C ASP A 222 31.92 1.98 -7.28
N MET A 223 32.56 3.15 -7.33
CA MET A 223 31.89 4.44 -7.16
C MET A 223 30.91 4.70 -8.30
N GLU A 224 31.25 4.32 -9.54
CA GLU A 224 30.32 4.35 -10.66
C GLU A 224 29.10 3.46 -10.42
N ILE A 225 29.28 2.22 -9.92
CA ILE A 225 28.16 1.33 -9.59
C ILE A 225 27.29 1.90 -8.46
N ILE A 226 27.90 2.44 -7.42
CA ILE A 226 27.18 3.07 -6.30
C ILE A 226 26.41 4.29 -6.81
N GLU A 227 27.04 5.15 -7.63
CA GLU A 227 26.36 6.28 -8.26
C GLU A 227 25.23 5.84 -9.17
N HIS A 228 25.43 4.80 -10.00
CA HIS A 228 24.38 4.24 -10.85
C HIS A 228 23.22 3.71 -10.01
N ARG A 229 23.50 3.01 -8.91
CA ARG A 229 22.47 2.54 -7.98
C ARG A 229 21.75 3.70 -7.30
N ILE A 230 22.46 4.73 -6.82
CA ILE A 230 21.85 5.92 -6.22
C ILE A 230 20.97 6.65 -7.24
N LYS A 231 21.47 6.89 -8.47
CA LYS A 231 20.71 7.49 -9.57
C LYS A 231 19.46 6.67 -9.88
N PHE A 232 19.58 5.34 -9.91
CA PHE A 232 18.47 4.42 -10.11
C PHE A 232 17.44 4.49 -8.96
N TYR A 233 17.88 4.49 -7.70
CA TYR A 233 16.98 4.64 -6.53
C TYR A 233 16.27 5.99 -6.50
N VAL A 234 16.96 7.07 -6.84
CA VAL A 234 16.33 8.40 -6.98
C VAL A 234 15.27 8.37 -8.08
N LYS A 235 15.56 7.73 -9.21
CA LYS A 235 14.62 7.58 -10.33
C LYS A 235 13.39 6.75 -9.93
N ILE A 236 13.57 5.64 -9.22
CA ILE A 236 12.46 4.85 -8.66
C ILE A 236 11.60 5.73 -7.74
N ARG A 237 12.22 6.47 -6.82
CA ARG A 237 11.50 7.33 -5.88
C ARG A 237 10.73 8.46 -6.58
N THR A 238 11.24 8.96 -7.70
CA THR A 238 10.49 9.91 -8.53
C THR A 238 9.32 9.25 -9.26
N LEU A 239 9.46 8.00 -9.71
CA LEU A 239 8.37 7.23 -10.30
C LEU A 239 7.27 6.93 -9.27
N ASP A 240 7.62 6.60 -8.02
CA ASP A 240 6.63 6.42 -6.95
C ASP A 240 5.82 7.70 -6.73
N LYS A 241 6.49 8.86 -6.65
CA LYS A 241 5.80 10.16 -6.53
C LYS A 241 4.90 10.47 -7.73
N LEU A 242 5.30 10.07 -8.94
CA LEU A 242 4.47 10.23 -10.13
C LEU A 242 3.27 9.29 -10.10
N SER A 243 3.44 8.06 -9.61
CA SER A 243 2.35 7.10 -9.40
C SER A 243 1.33 7.62 -8.40
N ASP A 244 1.79 8.21 -7.29
CA ASP A 244 0.89 8.82 -6.29
C ASP A 244 0.12 10.02 -6.88
N LYS A 245 0.79 10.89 -7.64
CA LYS A 245 0.12 11.99 -8.37
C LYS A 245 -0.88 11.48 -9.40
N GLN A 246 -0.57 10.39 -10.09
CA GLN A 246 -1.49 9.80 -11.07
C GLN A 246 -2.77 9.28 -10.40
N LYS A 247 -2.65 8.67 -9.20
CA LYS A 247 -3.82 8.26 -8.40
C LYS A 247 -4.64 9.45 -7.94
N GLU A 248 -3.98 10.53 -7.52
CA GLU A 248 -4.65 11.77 -7.11
C GLU A 248 -5.44 12.40 -8.27
N ILE A 249 -4.83 12.48 -9.46
CA ILE A 249 -5.50 12.95 -10.68
C ILE A 249 -6.69 12.04 -11.02
N HIS A 250 -6.53 10.72 -10.92
CA HIS A 250 -7.61 9.78 -11.22
C HIS A 250 -8.83 9.99 -10.29
N LEU A 251 -8.59 10.14 -8.99
CA LEU A 251 -9.64 10.45 -8.00
C LEU A 251 -10.32 11.79 -8.24
N GLU A 252 -9.60 12.80 -8.72
CA GLU A 252 -10.19 14.10 -9.10
C GLU A 252 -11.06 13.98 -10.36
N VAL A 253 -10.62 13.20 -11.36
CA VAL A 253 -11.40 12.93 -12.57
C VAL A 253 -12.68 12.18 -12.22
N GLU A 254 -12.60 11.14 -11.39
CA GLU A 254 -13.79 10.39 -10.93
C GLU A 254 -14.79 11.30 -10.19
N ARG A 255 -14.31 12.21 -9.33
CA ARG A 255 -15.17 13.19 -8.66
C ARG A 255 -15.87 14.13 -9.64
N ARG A 256 -15.18 14.58 -10.68
CA ARG A 256 -15.78 15.46 -11.71
C ARG A 256 -16.80 14.72 -12.57
N ILE A 257 -16.54 13.47 -12.94
CA ILE A 257 -17.49 12.63 -13.66
C ILE A 257 -18.77 12.47 -12.84
N ALA A 258 -18.66 12.12 -11.56
CA ALA A 258 -19.82 11.98 -10.68
C ALA A 258 -20.63 13.27 -10.55
N HIS A 259 -19.97 14.43 -10.57
CA HIS A 259 -20.66 15.73 -10.56
C HIS A 259 -21.42 15.99 -11.86
N ILE A 260 -20.80 15.71 -13.02
CA ILE A 260 -21.44 15.85 -14.34
C ILE A 260 -22.65 14.93 -14.45
N ASP A 261 -22.55 13.68 -13.98
CA ASP A 261 -23.67 12.73 -13.98
C ASP A 261 -24.84 13.26 -13.14
N SER A 262 -24.56 13.85 -11.97
CA SER A 262 -25.58 14.47 -11.13
C SER A 262 -26.25 15.68 -11.80
N ASP A 263 -25.49 16.51 -12.50
CA ASP A 263 -26.05 17.65 -13.24
C ASP A 263 -26.86 17.21 -14.45
N LEU A 264 -26.44 16.15 -15.15
CA LEU A 264 -27.22 15.54 -16.23
C LEU A 264 -28.56 14.99 -15.73
N GLU A 265 -28.58 14.35 -14.56
CA GLU A 265 -29.81 13.89 -13.94
C GLU A 265 -30.76 15.05 -13.62
N ARG A 266 -30.23 16.15 -13.06
CA ARG A 266 -31.00 17.38 -12.81
C ARG A 266 -31.56 18.00 -14.08
N LEU A 267 -30.75 18.10 -15.15
CA LEU A 267 -31.19 18.62 -16.45
C LEU A 267 -32.28 17.72 -17.05
N THR A 268 -32.17 16.41 -16.89
CA THR A 268 -33.20 15.45 -17.36
C THR A 268 -34.54 15.68 -16.65
N ILE A 269 -34.51 15.92 -15.33
CA ILE A 269 -35.71 16.25 -14.55
C ILE A 269 -36.33 17.56 -15.04
N LEU A 270 -35.52 18.62 -15.18
CA LEU A 270 -35.99 19.92 -15.68
C LEU A 270 -36.58 19.83 -17.08
N GLN A 271 -35.98 19.04 -17.97
CA GLN A 271 -36.51 18.82 -19.32
C GLN A 271 -37.88 18.13 -19.29
N SER A 272 -38.06 17.15 -18.40
CA SER A 272 -39.37 16.51 -18.18
C SER A 272 -40.42 17.51 -17.67
N ASP A 273 -40.04 18.39 -16.75
CA ASP A 273 -40.92 19.43 -16.21
C ASP A 273 -41.35 20.44 -17.28
N ILE A 274 -40.40 20.87 -18.14
CA ILE A 274 -40.69 21.74 -19.29
C ILE A 274 -41.68 21.05 -20.23
N GLN A 275 -41.43 19.80 -20.61
CA GLN A 275 -42.34 19.05 -21.51
C GLN A 275 -43.75 18.92 -20.93
N ASN A 276 -43.87 18.66 -19.63
CA ASN A 276 -45.15 18.59 -18.93
C ASN A 276 -45.88 19.94 -18.96
N ASN A 277 -45.16 21.04 -18.69
CA ASN A 277 -45.73 22.38 -18.71
C ASN A 277 -46.13 22.82 -20.12
N THR A 278 -45.34 22.49 -21.15
CA THR A 278 -45.72 22.71 -22.55
C THR A 278 -47.03 22.00 -22.88
N GLY A 279 -47.16 20.72 -22.50
CA GLY A 279 -48.40 19.97 -22.71
C GLY A 279 -49.62 20.58 -22.00
N LYS A 280 -49.46 21.15 -20.80
CA LYS A 280 -50.52 21.90 -20.12
C LYS A 280 -50.89 23.18 -20.87
N LEU A 281 -49.89 23.90 -21.40
CA LEU A 281 -50.12 25.13 -22.15
C LEU A 281 -50.88 24.85 -23.45
N ASP A 282 -50.50 23.80 -24.17
CA ASP A 282 -51.19 23.34 -25.39
C ASP A 282 -52.66 22.98 -25.10
N PHE A 283 -52.93 22.34 -23.94
CA PHE A 283 -54.29 22.05 -23.49
C PHE A 283 -55.11 23.32 -23.21
N LEU A 284 -54.51 24.31 -22.54
CA LEU A 284 -55.17 25.59 -22.24
C LEU A 284 -55.45 26.38 -23.52
N LEU A 285 -54.50 26.43 -24.47
CA LEU A 285 -54.67 27.05 -25.78
C LEU A 285 -55.81 26.41 -26.57
N SER A 286 -55.87 25.08 -26.59
CA SER A 286 -56.96 24.34 -27.23
C SER A 286 -58.32 24.65 -26.58
N SER A 287 -58.36 24.71 -25.25
CA SER A 287 -59.58 25.06 -24.51
C SER A 287 -60.03 26.49 -24.81
N TYR A 288 -59.11 27.46 -24.84
CA TYR A 288 -59.38 28.84 -25.18
C TYR A 288 -59.96 28.99 -26.60
N GLU A 289 -59.38 28.30 -27.58
CA GLU A 289 -59.90 28.29 -28.95
C GLU A 289 -61.32 27.71 -29.04
N GLN A 290 -61.62 26.66 -28.26
CA GLN A 290 -62.99 26.13 -28.16
C GLN A 290 -63.96 27.17 -27.58
N PHE A 291 -63.59 27.84 -26.48
CA PHE A 291 -64.41 28.90 -25.89
C PHE A 291 -64.63 30.07 -26.85
N ARG A 292 -63.59 30.48 -27.60
CA ARG A 292 -63.69 31.54 -28.60
C ARG A 292 -64.72 31.21 -29.68
N VAL A 293 -64.75 29.97 -30.16
CA VAL A 293 -65.75 29.51 -31.13
C VAL A 293 -67.16 29.54 -30.54
N ILE A 294 -67.34 29.08 -29.30
CA ILE A 294 -68.65 29.12 -28.61
C ILE A 294 -69.16 30.56 -28.48
N LEU A 295 -68.31 31.48 -28.01
CA LEU A 295 -68.67 32.90 -27.85
C LEU A 295 -69.04 33.54 -29.20
N ALA A 296 -68.31 33.24 -30.27
CA ALA A 296 -68.63 33.72 -31.61
C ALA A 296 -70.02 33.20 -32.08
N MET A 297 -70.36 31.95 -31.79
CA MET A 297 -71.69 31.40 -32.09
C MET A 297 -72.80 32.08 -31.28
N GLU A 298 -72.56 32.41 -30.01
CA GLU A 298 -73.52 33.14 -29.16
C GLU A 298 -73.75 34.57 -29.64
N GLU A 299 -72.72 35.27 -30.10
CA GLU A 299 -72.86 36.61 -30.70
C GLU A 299 -73.71 36.60 -31.98
N GLU A 300 -73.52 35.60 -32.85
CA GLU A 300 -74.36 35.43 -34.04
C GLU A 300 -75.83 35.17 -33.67
N HIS A 301 -76.10 34.31 -32.69
CA HIS A 301 -77.46 34.05 -32.19
C HIS A 301 -78.07 35.27 -31.48
N GLY A 302 -77.24 36.08 -30.82
CA GLY A 302 -77.65 37.34 -30.18
C GLY A 302 -78.05 38.42 -31.18
N LYS A 303 -77.34 38.54 -32.31
CA LYS A 303 -77.70 39.45 -33.41
C LYS A 303 -79.02 39.05 -34.07
N GLU A 304 -79.30 37.76 -34.17
CA GLU A 304 -80.56 37.25 -34.74
C GLU A 304 -81.77 37.55 -33.83
N LYS A 305 -81.59 37.59 -32.51
CA LYS A 305 -82.64 38.02 -31.56
C LYS A 305 -82.82 39.55 -31.48
N ARG A 306 -81.80 40.34 -31.82
CA ARG A 306 -81.86 41.82 -31.71
C ARG A 306 -82.67 42.49 -32.83
N TRP A 307 -83.06 41.76 -33.88
CA TRP A 307 -83.95 42.27 -34.95
C TRP A 307 -85.44 42.17 -34.62
N SER A 308 -85.85 41.74 -33.42
CA SER A 308 -87.27 41.62 -33.06
C SER A 308 -87.81 42.63 -32.04
N CYS A 309 -87.00 43.51 -31.46
CA CYS A 309 -87.48 44.53 -30.51
C CYS A 309 -86.76 45.86 -30.70
N GLY A 310 -87.41 46.79 -31.42
CA GLY A 310 -87.02 48.19 -31.48
C GLY A 310 -87.40 48.94 -30.20
N GLY A 311 -86.69 50.04 -29.95
CA GLY A 311 -86.99 51.00 -28.87
C GLY A 311 -85.77 51.84 -28.54
N GLY A 312 -85.85 53.16 -28.79
CA GLY A 312 -84.74 54.09 -28.76
C GLY A 312 -84.37 54.66 -27.39
N GLY A 313 -83.39 55.57 -27.41
CA GLY A 313 -82.93 56.37 -26.26
C GLY A 313 -81.40 56.55 -26.31
N ARG A 314 -80.90 57.68 -26.83
CA ARG A 314 -80.41 58.88 -26.11
C ARG A 314 -79.06 58.68 -25.37
N GLY A 315 -78.02 59.30 -25.93
CA GLY A 315 -77.24 60.40 -25.34
C GLY A 315 -76.27 60.14 -24.17
N GLY A 316 -75.04 60.65 -24.31
CA GLY A 316 -73.94 60.70 -23.34
C GLY A 316 -72.68 60.14 -24.02
N GLU A 317 -71.75 60.92 -24.60
CA GLU A 317 -70.79 61.88 -23.99
C GLU A 317 -70.03 61.32 -22.79
N GLU A 318 -68.72 61.62 -22.76
CA GLU A 318 -67.65 61.20 -21.82
C GLU A 318 -66.81 60.01 -22.32
N GLU A 319 -65.48 59.99 -22.27
CA GLU A 319 -64.42 61.00 -22.06
C GLU A 319 -63.13 60.29 -22.54
N GLU A 320 -62.24 61.02 -23.23
CA GLU A 320 -60.87 60.57 -23.52
C GLU A 320 -60.05 60.63 -22.22
N GLU A 321 -59.57 59.49 -21.72
CA GLU A 321 -58.44 59.44 -20.80
C GLU A 321 -57.32 58.60 -21.43
N ASP A 322 -56.25 59.32 -21.76
CA ASP A 322 -54.91 58.84 -22.01
C ASP A 322 -54.39 58.09 -20.77
N GLU A 323 -53.96 56.84 -20.92
CA GLU A 323 -53.01 56.23 -20.00
C GLU A 323 -51.78 55.75 -20.78
N GLU A 324 -50.69 56.46 -20.49
CA GLU A 324 -49.32 56.25 -20.89
C GLU A 324 -48.77 54.90 -20.40
N GLU A 325 -47.87 54.35 -21.22
CA GLU A 325 -46.62 53.68 -20.85
C GLU A 325 -46.56 52.81 -19.57
N GLU A 326 -46.36 51.50 -19.76
CA GLU A 326 -45.40 50.71 -18.95
C GLU A 326 -45.02 49.41 -19.70
N GLU A 327 -44.26 49.56 -20.79
CA GLU A 327 -43.40 48.50 -21.32
C GLU A 327 -41.99 48.68 -20.73
N ASP A 328 -41.74 48.21 -19.51
CA ASP A 328 -40.37 47.92 -19.06
C ASP A 328 -40.37 46.93 -17.88
N GLU A 329 -39.31 46.11 -17.82
CA GLU A 329 -38.94 45.15 -16.76
C GLU A 329 -39.54 43.73 -16.75
N VAL A 330 -39.30 42.92 -17.79
CA VAL A 330 -39.11 41.46 -17.57
C VAL A 330 -38.00 40.86 -18.45
N ILE A 331 -36.80 41.47 -18.49
CA ILE A 331 -35.58 40.78 -18.95
C ILE A 331 -34.39 41.20 -18.05
N LYS A 332 -34.31 40.64 -16.84
CA LYS A 332 -33.11 40.76 -16.01
C LYS A 332 -32.79 39.56 -15.12
N TYR A 333 -33.09 38.35 -15.58
CA TYR A 333 -32.72 37.11 -14.88
C TYR A 333 -32.25 35.99 -15.82
N ILE A 334 -31.22 36.25 -16.64
CA ILE A 334 -30.43 35.18 -17.33
C ILE A 334 -28.91 35.46 -17.27
N SER A 335 -28.40 36.15 -16.23
CA SER A 335 -26.93 36.20 -16.03
C SER A 335 -26.51 36.45 -14.60
N GLN A 336 -26.61 35.40 -13.78
CA GLN A 336 -25.68 35.06 -12.71
C GLN A 336 -25.53 33.53 -12.72
#